data_AF-A0A1M3IJY5-F1
#
_entry.id   AF-A0A1M3IJY5-F1
#
_cell.length_a   1.000
_cell.length_b   1.000
_cell.length_c   1.000
_cell.angle_alpha   90.00
_cell.angle_beta   90.00
_cell.angle_gamma   90.00
#
_symmetry.space_group_name_H-M   'P 1'
#
loop_
_entity.id
_entity.type
_entity.pdbx_description
1 polymer ?
#
loop_
_entity_poly.entity_id
_entity_poly.type
_entity_poly.pdbx_seq_one_letter_code
_entity_poly.pdbx_strand_id
1 'polypeptide(L)'
;MKHYLLLLLLFVSFAVQAQQDTTWFNKYWEKTIKDSAFYFRPLVRQSSDGHYLIKDYYISTGKLQEEGQYSDKDGTMQDGGTKFYYDNGVLESEGNAINGVSNGVWKIYYKNSGKIRSTRFFKNGFFKGKLISYYPNGVVERKEIWKRGRLNEAHCYTRTGKDTIYFEDFSLPRFPGGDTAYEGYMLKHMTYPDLCKKKQDPWQSICSHFF
;
A
#
# COMPACT_ATOMS: atom_id res chain seq x y z
N MET A 1 45.70 -25.56 31.04
CA MET A 1 45.13 -25.69 29.66
C MET A 1 43.64 -26.04 29.62
N LYS A 2 43.08 -26.85 30.55
CA LYS A 2 41.64 -27.20 30.55
C LYS A 2 40.67 -26.05 30.91
N HIS A 3 41.11 -25.01 31.61
CA HIS A 3 40.23 -23.90 32.04
C HIS A 3 40.05 -22.81 30.97
N TYR A 4 41.02 -22.64 30.06
CA TYR A 4 40.89 -21.70 28.94
C TYR A 4 39.92 -22.20 27.87
N LEU A 5 39.80 -23.53 27.69
CA LEU A 5 38.85 -24.12 26.74
C LEU A 5 37.38 -23.89 27.15
N LEU A 6 37.11 -23.89 28.46
CA LEU A 6 35.78 -23.61 29.03
C LEU A 6 35.38 -22.12 28.92
N LEU A 7 36.36 -21.20 29.09
CA LEU A 7 36.15 -19.77 28.88
C LEU A 7 35.95 -19.42 27.40
N LEU A 8 36.62 -20.13 26.49
CA LEU A 8 36.44 -19.96 25.05
C LEU A 8 35.06 -20.48 24.58
N LEU A 9 34.57 -21.58 25.16
CA LEU A 9 33.23 -22.10 24.91
C LEU A 9 32.11 -21.18 25.46
N LEU A 10 32.35 -20.50 26.58
CA LEU A 10 31.43 -19.49 27.13
C LEU A 10 31.40 -18.20 26.30
N PHE A 11 32.49 -17.83 25.61
CA PHE A 11 32.50 -16.67 24.72
C PHE A 11 31.76 -16.93 23.40
N VAL A 12 31.82 -18.17 22.89
CA VAL A 12 31.12 -18.58 21.66
C VAL A 12 29.60 -18.62 21.87
N SER A 13 29.11 -18.96 23.07
CA SER A 13 27.66 -18.99 23.34
C SER A 13 27.02 -17.59 23.45
N PHE A 14 27.77 -16.53 23.77
CA PHE A 14 27.26 -15.15 23.74
C PHE A 14 27.27 -14.52 22.33
N ALA A 15 28.12 -14.99 21.42
CA ALA A 15 28.16 -14.51 20.03
C ALA A 15 26.98 -15.01 19.18
N VAL A 16 26.22 -16.00 19.67
CA VAL A 16 25.04 -16.58 18.99
C VAL A 16 23.74 -16.04 19.61
N GLN A 17 23.72 -14.78 20.03
CA GLN A 17 22.44 -14.08 20.17
C GLN A 17 22.05 -13.59 18.78
N ALA A 18 21.38 -14.48 18.04
CA ALA A 18 21.05 -14.36 16.64
C ALA A 18 20.46 -12.98 16.30
N GLN A 19 21.25 -12.20 15.56
CA GLN A 19 20.92 -10.90 15.00
C GLN A 19 19.87 -11.08 13.89
N GLN A 20 18.59 -11.21 14.25
CA GLN A 20 17.51 -11.20 13.25
C GLN A 20 17.05 -9.76 13.02
N ASP A 21 17.89 -9.01 12.32
CA ASP A 21 17.85 -7.55 12.23
C ASP A 21 17.03 -6.99 11.08
N THR A 22 16.63 -7.82 10.12
CA THR A 22 15.86 -7.35 8.97
C THR A 22 14.85 -8.39 8.55
N THR A 23 13.59 -7.98 8.45
CA THR A 23 12.51 -8.77 7.88
C THR A 23 12.34 -8.40 6.42
N TRP A 24 12.24 -9.38 5.55
CA TRP A 24 12.09 -9.19 4.10
C TRP A 24 10.68 -9.55 3.68
N PHE A 25 10.10 -8.78 2.76
CA PHE A 25 8.73 -8.97 2.29
C PHE A 25 8.66 -9.03 0.77
N ASN A 26 7.83 -9.93 0.24
CA ASN A 26 7.53 -9.97 -1.19
C ASN A 26 6.60 -8.79 -1.59
N LYS A 27 6.21 -8.69 -2.86
CA LYS A 27 5.30 -7.64 -3.35
C LYS A 27 3.90 -7.64 -2.71
N TYR A 28 3.54 -8.70 -1.99
CA TYR A 28 2.26 -8.89 -1.30
C TYR A 28 2.36 -8.69 0.22
N TRP A 29 3.50 -8.19 0.73
CA TRP A 29 3.75 -8.01 2.17
C TRP A 29 3.81 -9.30 2.99
N GLU A 30 4.08 -10.43 2.33
CA GLU A 30 4.32 -11.70 3.01
C GLU A 30 5.82 -11.86 3.30
N LYS A 31 6.16 -12.35 4.50
CA LYS A 31 7.55 -12.59 4.90
C LYS A 31 8.23 -13.55 3.91
N THR A 32 9.43 -13.21 3.46
CA THR A 32 10.19 -13.98 2.47
C THR A 32 11.70 -13.90 2.73
N ILE A 33 12.51 -14.41 1.80
CA ILE A 33 13.97 -14.27 1.79
C ILE A 33 14.40 -13.03 0.99
N LYS A 34 15.60 -12.52 1.28
CA LYS A 34 16.14 -11.30 0.65
C LYS A 34 16.08 -11.30 -0.89
N ASP A 35 16.39 -12.42 -1.51
CA ASP A 35 16.46 -12.53 -2.98
C ASP A 35 15.08 -12.43 -3.67
N SER A 36 14.01 -12.72 -2.93
CA SER A 36 12.62 -12.63 -3.40
C SER A 36 11.90 -11.38 -2.88
N ALA A 37 12.63 -10.49 -2.20
CA ALA A 37 12.07 -9.36 -1.50
C ALA A 37 11.83 -8.15 -2.41
N PHE A 38 10.71 -7.47 -2.19
CA PHE A 38 10.40 -6.15 -2.74
C PHE A 38 10.54 -5.06 -1.69
N TYR A 39 10.35 -5.43 -0.41
CA TYR A 39 10.46 -4.53 0.72
C TYR A 39 11.29 -5.14 1.83
N PHE A 40 11.80 -4.28 2.70
CA PHE A 40 12.43 -4.72 3.94
C PHE A 40 12.12 -3.79 5.10
N ARG A 41 12.08 -4.40 6.28
CA ARG A 41 11.93 -3.74 7.58
C ARG A 41 13.17 -4.00 8.41
N PRO A 42 13.98 -2.97 8.70
CA PRO A 42 15.04 -3.07 9.70
C PRO A 42 14.48 -3.36 11.09
N LEU A 43 15.36 -3.60 12.06
CA LEU A 43 15.01 -3.87 13.44
C LEU A 43 14.06 -2.78 14.00
N VAL A 44 12.87 -3.21 14.41
CA VAL A 44 11.86 -2.34 15.01
C VAL A 44 12.18 -2.14 16.48
N ARG A 45 12.15 -0.88 16.93
CA ARG A 45 12.30 -0.53 18.35
C ARG A 45 11.01 0.10 18.86
N GLN A 46 10.67 -0.23 20.10
CA GLN A 46 9.55 0.40 20.79
C GLN A 46 9.97 1.80 21.26
N SER A 47 9.10 2.77 21.02
CA SER A 47 9.15 4.13 21.53
C SER A 47 8.80 4.17 23.02
N SER A 48 9.13 5.28 23.69
CA SER A 48 8.90 5.46 25.13
C SER A 48 7.42 5.49 25.53
N ASP A 49 6.53 5.81 24.59
CA ASP A 49 5.07 5.81 24.76
C ASP A 49 4.44 4.41 24.60
N GLY A 50 5.24 3.40 24.27
CA GLY A 50 4.78 2.02 24.09
C GLY A 50 4.42 1.67 22.65
N HIS A 51 4.43 2.63 21.72
CA HIS A 51 4.24 2.35 20.30
C HIS A 51 5.52 1.83 19.64
N TYR A 52 5.41 1.14 18.52
CA TYR A 52 6.50 0.74 17.65
C TYR A 52 6.57 1.71 16.46
N LEU A 53 7.74 2.30 16.23
CA LEU A 53 7.97 3.08 15.02
C LEU A 53 8.47 2.14 13.92
N ILE A 54 7.60 1.86 12.96
CA ILE A 54 7.90 0.98 11.84
C ILE A 54 8.34 1.83 10.66
N LYS A 55 9.42 1.39 10.01
CA LYS A 55 9.90 1.95 8.75
C LYS A 55 10.18 0.83 7.77
N ASP A 56 9.46 0.84 6.67
CA ASP A 56 9.63 -0.10 5.58
C ASP A 56 10.23 0.60 4.37
N TYR A 57 11.01 -0.12 3.59
CA TYR A 57 11.81 0.44 2.51
C TYR A 57 11.68 -0.39 1.25
N TYR A 58 11.71 0.26 0.10
CA TYR A 58 11.81 -0.40 -1.19
C TYR A 58 13.18 -1.03 -1.37
N ILE A 59 13.24 -2.29 -1.78
CA ILE A 59 14.50 -2.96 -2.16
C ILE A 59 15.13 -2.31 -3.39
N SER A 60 14.30 -1.96 -4.38
CA SER A 60 14.75 -1.45 -5.68
C SER A 60 15.47 -0.10 -5.58
N THR A 61 15.10 0.74 -4.62
CA THR A 61 15.63 2.11 -4.49
C THR A 61 16.29 2.39 -3.15
N GLY A 62 16.09 1.54 -2.14
CA GLY A 62 16.49 1.79 -0.76
C GLY A 62 15.74 2.95 -0.09
N LYS A 63 14.76 3.55 -0.77
CA LYS A 63 13.98 4.68 -0.24
C LYS A 63 12.88 4.18 0.69
N LEU A 64 12.49 5.04 1.61
CA LEU A 64 11.37 4.81 2.53
C LEU A 64 10.11 4.54 1.70
N GLN A 65 9.38 3.49 2.09
CA GLN A 65 8.08 3.11 1.56
C GLN A 65 6.99 3.46 2.58
N GLU A 66 7.26 3.23 3.86
CA GLU A 66 6.35 3.55 4.95
C GLU A 66 7.11 4.04 6.18
N GLU A 67 6.51 4.98 6.90
CA GLU A 67 6.84 5.31 8.28
C GLU A 67 5.54 5.43 9.08
N GLY A 68 5.36 4.62 10.12
CA GLY A 68 4.12 4.59 10.89
C GLY A 68 4.29 4.18 12.35
N GLN A 69 3.33 4.60 13.18
CA GLN A 69 3.20 4.19 14.58
C GLN A 69 2.24 3.01 14.71
N TYR A 70 2.67 2.00 15.47
CA TYR A 70 1.96 0.75 15.62
C TYR A 70 1.89 0.32 17.08
N SER A 71 0.83 -0.37 17.49
CA SER A 71 0.75 -0.97 18.83
C SER A 71 1.39 -2.37 18.89
N ASP A 72 1.76 -2.96 17.76
CA ASP A 72 2.48 -4.22 17.64
C ASP A 72 3.77 -4.10 16.81
N LYS A 73 4.73 -4.98 17.08
CA LYS A 73 6.03 -5.01 16.38
C LYS A 73 5.95 -5.56 14.95
N ASP A 74 4.90 -6.33 14.64
CA ASP A 74 4.71 -6.97 13.35
C ASP A 74 4.08 -6.00 12.32
N GLY A 75 3.66 -4.82 12.76
CA GLY A 75 3.12 -3.78 11.88
C GLY A 75 1.73 -4.11 11.36
N THR A 76 0.90 -4.74 12.18
CA THR A 76 -0.46 -5.16 11.82
C THR A 76 -1.54 -4.25 12.39
N MET A 77 -1.22 -3.49 13.44
CA MET A 77 -2.15 -2.66 14.20
C MET A 77 -1.64 -1.22 14.26
N GLN A 78 -1.89 -0.46 13.18
CA GLN A 78 -1.56 0.97 13.14
C GLN A 78 -2.28 1.73 14.24
N ASP A 79 -1.55 2.52 15.01
CA ASP A 79 -2.08 3.32 16.10
C ASP A 79 -1.26 4.60 16.23
N GLY A 80 -1.65 5.61 15.46
CA GLY A 80 -0.93 6.86 15.33
C GLY A 80 -0.69 7.28 13.88
N GLY A 81 0.21 8.26 13.74
CA GLY A 81 0.51 8.87 12.45
C GLY A 81 1.25 7.92 11.51
N THR A 82 0.80 7.85 10.26
CA THR A 82 1.39 7.01 9.21
C THR A 82 1.60 7.81 7.94
N LYS A 83 2.72 7.56 7.27
CA LYS A 83 3.10 8.11 5.98
C LYS A 83 3.53 6.99 5.04
N PHE A 84 3.05 7.06 3.82
CA PHE A 84 3.46 6.19 2.71
C PHE A 84 4.15 7.03 1.65
N TYR A 85 5.12 6.43 0.97
CA TYR A 85 5.94 7.10 -0.03
C TYR A 85 5.99 6.25 -1.29
N TYR A 86 6.00 6.91 -2.44
CA TYR A 86 6.29 6.26 -3.71
C TYR A 86 7.76 5.82 -3.77
N ASP A 87 8.06 4.86 -4.65
CA ASP A 87 9.42 4.38 -4.96
C ASP A 87 10.44 5.48 -5.28
N ASN A 88 9.99 6.63 -5.80
CA ASN A 88 10.79 7.79 -6.12
C ASN A 88 11.10 8.68 -4.88
N GLY A 89 10.52 8.36 -3.72
CA GLY A 89 10.66 9.07 -2.45
C GLY A 89 9.66 10.21 -2.24
N VAL A 90 8.75 10.45 -3.18
CA VAL A 90 7.68 11.44 -3.03
C VAL A 90 6.64 10.89 -2.06
N LEU A 91 6.18 11.71 -1.11
CA LEU A 91 5.09 11.35 -0.20
C LEU A 91 3.86 10.95 -1.03
N GLU A 92 3.35 9.74 -0.81
CA GLU A 92 2.18 9.19 -1.49
C GLU A 92 0.91 9.51 -0.72
N SER A 93 0.91 9.23 0.58
CA SER A 93 -0.23 9.52 1.44
C SER A 93 0.20 9.65 2.89
N GLU A 94 -0.62 10.35 3.68
CA GLU A 94 -0.42 10.46 5.12
C GLU A 94 -1.75 10.60 5.84
N GLY A 95 -1.77 10.16 7.09
CA GLY A 95 -2.91 10.32 7.97
C GLY A 95 -2.66 9.72 9.33
N ASN A 96 -3.74 9.40 10.01
CA ASN A 96 -3.72 8.80 11.34
C ASN A 96 -4.66 7.60 11.36
N ALA A 97 -4.30 6.58 12.13
CA ALA A 97 -5.14 5.42 12.39
C ALA A 97 -5.24 5.19 13.90
N ILE A 98 -6.35 4.61 14.34
CA ILE A 98 -6.56 4.19 15.72
C ILE A 98 -6.99 2.73 15.67
N ASN A 99 -6.28 1.85 16.36
CA ASN A 99 -6.55 0.40 16.37
C ASN A 99 -6.69 -0.22 14.97
N GLY A 100 -5.74 0.08 14.08
CA GLY A 100 -5.68 -0.42 12.71
C GLY A 100 -6.64 0.25 11.74
N VAL A 101 -7.40 1.25 12.19
CA VAL A 101 -8.49 1.85 11.42
C VAL A 101 -8.24 3.33 11.17
N SER A 102 -8.26 3.76 9.91
CA SER A 102 -8.07 5.17 9.54
C SER A 102 -9.05 6.09 10.28
N ASN A 103 -8.52 7.17 10.84
CA ASN A 103 -9.26 8.12 11.64
C ASN A 103 -8.73 9.56 11.47
N GLY A 104 -9.61 10.48 11.11
CA GLY A 104 -9.26 11.88 10.82
C GLY A 104 -9.03 12.14 9.33
N VAL A 105 -8.22 13.16 9.02
CA VAL A 105 -7.95 13.56 7.63
C VAL A 105 -6.82 12.73 7.06
N TRP A 106 -7.10 12.03 5.97
CA TRP A 106 -6.11 11.39 5.12
C TRP A 106 -5.84 12.27 3.90
N LYS A 107 -4.56 12.42 3.55
CA LYS A 107 -4.14 13.16 2.36
C LYS A 107 -3.45 12.19 1.40
N ILE A 108 -3.68 12.40 0.12
CA ILE A 108 -3.08 11.63 -0.97
C ILE A 108 -2.44 12.63 -1.93
N TYR A 109 -1.28 12.30 -2.48
CA TYR A 109 -0.45 13.18 -3.28
C TYR A 109 -0.17 12.56 -4.66
N TYR A 110 0.15 13.40 -5.64
CA TYR A 110 0.54 12.96 -6.97
C TYR A 110 2.01 12.55 -7.03
N LYS A 111 2.29 11.32 -7.50
CA LYS A 111 3.67 10.79 -7.66
C LYS A 111 4.64 11.71 -8.40
N ASN A 112 4.16 12.38 -9.46
CA ASN A 112 5.03 13.18 -10.34
C ASN A 112 5.34 14.57 -9.78
N SER A 113 4.47 15.15 -8.96
CA SER A 113 4.58 16.56 -8.54
C SER A 113 4.65 16.76 -7.03
N GLY A 114 4.31 15.74 -6.23
CA GLY A 114 4.12 15.86 -4.79
C GLY A 114 2.96 16.77 -4.38
N LYS A 115 2.19 17.31 -5.34
CA LYS A 115 1.01 18.14 -5.05
C LYS A 115 -0.11 17.28 -4.50
N ILE A 116 -0.94 17.88 -3.66
CA ILE A 116 -2.11 17.20 -3.10
C ILE A 116 -3.07 16.77 -4.22
N ARG A 117 -3.40 15.49 -4.23
CA ARG A 117 -4.38 14.88 -5.13
C ARG A 117 -5.75 14.84 -4.48
N SER A 118 -5.82 14.45 -3.21
CA SER A 118 -7.10 14.48 -2.48
C SER A 118 -6.95 14.52 -0.97
N THR A 119 -7.94 15.07 -0.30
CA THR A 119 -8.16 14.94 1.14
C THR A 119 -9.45 14.18 1.41
N ARG A 120 -9.41 13.21 2.33
CA ARG A 120 -10.57 12.40 2.71
C ARG A 120 -10.66 12.37 4.23
N PHE A 121 -11.86 12.59 4.77
CA PHE A 121 -12.08 12.41 6.21
C PHE A 121 -12.63 11.02 6.52
N PHE A 122 -11.98 10.34 7.45
CA PHE A 122 -12.38 9.04 7.97
C PHE A 122 -12.81 9.17 9.43
N LYS A 123 -13.80 8.39 9.82
CA LYS A 123 -14.13 8.16 11.23
C LYS A 123 -14.52 6.70 11.42
N ASN A 124 -13.77 6.01 12.27
CA ASN A 124 -13.89 4.57 12.49
C ASN A 124 -13.82 3.78 11.17
N GLY A 125 -12.93 4.18 10.25
CA GLY A 125 -12.67 3.47 9.00
C GLY A 125 -13.63 3.77 7.87
N PHE A 126 -14.74 4.45 8.16
CA PHE A 126 -15.70 4.86 7.14
C PHE A 126 -15.41 6.27 6.65
N PHE A 127 -15.50 6.45 5.33
CA PHE A 127 -15.61 7.79 4.74
C PHE A 127 -16.79 8.52 5.37
N LYS A 128 -16.50 9.57 6.12
CA LYS A 128 -17.51 10.41 6.75
C LYS A 128 -17.13 11.86 6.52
N GLY A 129 -18.07 12.67 6.07
CA GLY A 129 -17.80 14.08 5.84
C GLY A 129 -17.18 14.34 4.47
N LYS A 130 -16.08 15.09 4.43
CA LYS A 130 -15.66 15.80 3.22
C LYS A 130 -14.59 15.03 2.44
N LEU A 131 -14.79 14.92 1.14
CA LEU A 131 -13.76 14.59 0.16
C LEU A 131 -13.53 15.81 -0.73
N ILE A 132 -12.27 16.13 -0.98
CA ILE A 132 -11.87 17.12 -1.98
C ILE A 132 -10.77 16.48 -2.81
N SER A 133 -10.93 16.45 -4.14
CA SER A 133 -9.84 16.10 -5.05
C SER A 133 -9.46 17.29 -5.92
N TYR A 134 -8.24 17.25 -6.42
CA TYR A 134 -7.63 18.28 -7.25
C TYR A 134 -7.05 17.62 -8.48
N TYR A 135 -7.12 18.30 -9.62
CA TYR A 135 -6.35 17.94 -10.81
C TYR A 135 -4.84 18.15 -10.57
N PRO A 136 -3.95 17.58 -11.42
CA PRO A 136 -2.50 17.76 -11.29
C PRO A 136 -2.04 19.23 -11.38
N ASN A 137 -2.83 20.10 -12.02
CA ASN A 137 -2.57 21.54 -12.08
C ASN A 137 -2.95 22.29 -10.78
N GLY A 138 -3.59 21.61 -9.81
CA GLY A 138 -4.02 22.16 -8.53
C GLY A 138 -5.45 22.71 -8.51
N VAL A 139 -6.15 22.73 -9.64
CA VAL A 139 -7.56 23.13 -9.69
C VAL A 139 -8.41 22.06 -9.00
N VAL A 140 -9.39 22.49 -8.20
CA VAL A 140 -10.34 21.55 -7.57
C VAL A 140 -11.04 20.75 -8.66
N GLU A 141 -11.03 19.43 -8.54
CA GLU A 141 -11.71 18.51 -9.45
C GLU A 141 -13.10 18.17 -8.93
N ARG A 142 -13.21 17.85 -7.63
CA ARG A 142 -14.51 17.60 -7.00
C ARG A 142 -14.52 17.94 -5.52
N LYS A 143 -15.72 18.19 -5.01
CA LYS A 143 -16.03 18.27 -3.58
C LYS A 143 -17.22 17.37 -3.32
N GLU A 144 -17.09 16.48 -2.35
CA GLU A 144 -18.16 15.56 -1.96
C GLU A 144 -18.38 15.60 -0.45
N ILE A 145 -19.64 15.43 -0.04
CA ILE A 145 -20.05 15.29 1.35
C ILE A 145 -20.72 13.94 1.51
N TRP A 146 -20.20 13.12 2.40
CA TRP A 146 -20.68 11.78 2.71
C TRP A 146 -21.34 11.76 4.09
N LYS A 147 -22.58 11.28 4.17
CA LYS A 147 -23.33 11.12 5.43
C LYS A 147 -23.79 9.68 5.56
N ARG A 148 -23.45 9.04 6.69
CA ARG A 148 -23.81 7.63 6.98
C ARG A 148 -23.41 6.64 5.86
N GLY A 149 -22.23 6.85 5.26
CA GLY A 149 -21.71 6.00 4.19
C GLY A 149 -22.37 6.21 2.81
N ARG A 150 -23.26 7.20 2.66
CA ARG A 150 -23.88 7.56 1.39
C ARG A 150 -23.42 8.94 0.94
N LEU A 151 -23.25 9.11 -0.37
CA LEU A 151 -23.00 10.40 -0.99
C LEU A 151 -24.23 11.29 -0.79
N ASN A 152 -24.05 12.42 -0.11
CA ASN A 152 -25.12 13.37 0.19
C ASN A 152 -25.10 14.55 -0.79
N GLU A 153 -23.92 15.10 -1.06
CA GLU A 153 -23.73 16.22 -1.99
C GLU A 153 -22.43 16.01 -2.78
N ALA A 154 -22.43 16.36 -4.06
CA ALA A 154 -21.25 16.31 -4.93
C ALA A 154 -21.25 17.47 -5.92
N HIS A 155 -20.09 18.12 -6.06
CA HIS A 155 -19.84 19.16 -7.05
C HIS A 155 -18.57 18.80 -7.80
N CYS A 156 -18.64 18.76 -9.12
CA CYS A 156 -17.51 18.45 -10.00
C CYS A 156 -17.16 19.66 -10.85
N TYR A 157 -15.88 19.81 -11.13
CA TYR A 157 -15.34 20.91 -11.92
C TYR A 157 -14.44 20.37 -13.02
N THR A 158 -14.37 21.08 -14.13
CA THR A 158 -13.42 20.87 -15.23
C THR A 158 -12.00 21.28 -14.82
N ARG A 159 -11.00 20.92 -15.63
CA ARG A 159 -9.59 21.32 -15.40
C ARG A 159 -9.36 22.84 -15.37
N THR A 160 -10.31 23.63 -15.87
CA THR A 160 -10.29 25.10 -15.83
C THR A 160 -11.12 25.68 -14.70
N GLY A 161 -11.71 24.85 -13.83
CA GLY A 161 -12.49 25.26 -12.67
C GLY A 161 -13.97 25.57 -12.94
N LYS A 162 -14.48 25.31 -14.16
CA LYS A 162 -15.91 25.45 -14.47
C LYS A 162 -16.70 24.25 -13.97
N ASP A 163 -17.91 24.46 -13.45
CA ASP A 163 -18.81 23.36 -13.07
C ASP A 163 -19.06 22.38 -14.22
N THR A 164 -19.20 21.10 -13.87
CA THR A 164 -19.55 20.02 -14.81
C THR A 164 -20.50 19.03 -14.14
N ILE A 165 -21.10 18.15 -14.95
CA ILE A 165 -21.88 17.02 -14.44
C ILE A 165 -21.01 16.14 -13.53
N TYR A 166 -21.66 15.52 -12.55
CA TYR A 166 -21.01 14.54 -11.69
C TYR A 166 -20.42 13.39 -12.52
N PHE A 167 -19.20 12.98 -12.19
CA PHE A 167 -18.56 11.79 -12.72
C PHE A 167 -17.91 11.01 -11.58
N GLU A 168 -17.95 9.68 -11.63
CA GLU A 168 -17.39 8.84 -10.56
C GLU A 168 -15.87 9.05 -10.42
N ASP A 169 -15.35 9.05 -9.18
CA ASP A 169 -13.92 9.22 -8.87
C ASP A 169 -13.07 8.08 -9.45
N PHE A 170 -13.68 6.91 -9.61
CA PHE A 170 -13.03 5.72 -10.14
C PHE A 170 -13.99 4.98 -11.07
N SER A 171 -13.81 5.17 -12.38
CA SER A 171 -14.25 4.16 -13.33
C SER A 171 -13.06 3.26 -13.61
N LEU A 172 -13.18 1.96 -13.33
CA LEU A 172 -12.24 0.99 -13.88
C LEU A 172 -12.20 1.22 -15.40
N PRO A 173 -11.02 1.25 -16.04
CA PRO A 173 -10.94 1.36 -17.49
C PRO A 173 -11.81 0.26 -18.09
N ARG A 174 -12.86 0.66 -18.82
CA ARG A 174 -13.72 -0.27 -19.55
C ARG A 174 -13.16 -0.44 -20.94
N PHE A 175 -12.96 -1.68 -21.37
CA PHE A 175 -12.61 -1.96 -22.75
C PHE A 175 -13.71 -1.40 -23.67
N PRO A 176 -13.38 -0.69 -24.76
CA PRO A 176 -14.38 -0.21 -25.70
C PRO A 176 -15.26 -1.38 -26.20
N GLY A 177 -16.57 -1.31 -25.93
CA GLY A 177 -17.51 -2.41 -26.20
C GLY A 177 -17.82 -3.34 -25.00
N GLY A 178 -17.29 -3.04 -23.81
CA GLY A 178 -17.58 -3.78 -22.59
C GLY A 178 -16.83 -5.11 -22.47
N ASP A 179 -17.23 -5.91 -21.49
CA ASP A 179 -16.52 -7.13 -21.09
C ASP A 179 -16.50 -8.19 -22.21
N THR A 180 -17.60 -8.32 -22.98
CA THR A 180 -17.67 -9.23 -24.13
C THR A 180 -16.67 -8.86 -25.23
N ALA A 181 -16.48 -7.57 -25.49
CA ALA A 181 -15.49 -7.11 -26.48
C ALA A 181 -14.06 -7.34 -25.98
N TYR A 182 -13.82 -7.18 -24.68
CA TYR A 182 -12.56 -7.51 -24.03
C TYR A 182 -12.23 -9.00 -24.14
N GLU A 183 -13.19 -9.88 -23.80
CA GLU A 183 -13.03 -11.34 -23.95
C GLU A 183 -12.69 -11.73 -25.39
N GLY A 184 -13.41 -11.19 -26.38
CA GLY A 184 -13.13 -11.43 -27.79
C GLY A 184 -11.73 -10.96 -28.20
N TYR A 185 -11.29 -9.81 -27.69
CA TYR A 185 -9.93 -9.30 -27.92
C TYR A 185 -8.88 -10.24 -27.30
N MET A 186 -9.07 -10.68 -26.05
CA MET A 186 -8.14 -11.59 -25.37
C MET A 186 -8.03 -12.94 -26.08
N LEU A 187 -9.15 -13.52 -26.52
CA LEU A 187 -9.16 -14.77 -27.29
C LEU A 187 -8.43 -14.66 -28.63
N LYS A 188 -8.46 -13.48 -29.26
CA LYS A 188 -7.82 -13.25 -30.56
C LYS A 188 -6.33 -12.91 -30.44
N HIS A 189 -5.93 -12.26 -29.36
CA HIS A 189 -4.59 -11.66 -29.23
C HIS A 189 -3.71 -12.32 -28.16
N MET A 190 -4.24 -13.22 -27.34
CA MET A 190 -3.45 -14.01 -26.41
C MET A 190 -3.20 -15.41 -26.96
N THR A 191 -1.94 -15.86 -26.87
CA THR A 191 -1.60 -17.27 -27.07
C THR A 191 -1.51 -17.94 -25.70
N TYR A 192 -2.48 -18.76 -25.36
CA TYR A 192 -2.40 -19.59 -24.16
C TYR A 192 -1.43 -20.76 -24.40
N PRO A 193 -0.58 -21.11 -23.41
CA PRO A 193 0.16 -22.36 -23.43
C PRO A 193 -0.78 -23.55 -23.61
N ASP A 194 -0.37 -24.57 -24.37
CA ASP A 194 -1.24 -25.70 -24.76
C ASP A 194 -1.83 -26.47 -23.55
N LEU A 195 -1.16 -26.41 -22.40
CA LEU A 195 -1.63 -26.99 -21.14
C LEU A 195 -2.94 -26.34 -20.64
N CYS A 196 -3.12 -25.03 -20.84
CA CYS A 196 -4.32 -24.32 -20.40
C CYS A 196 -5.47 -24.45 -21.44
N LYS A 197 -5.20 -24.89 -22.68
CA LYS A 197 -6.22 -25.14 -23.72
C LYS A 197 -7.03 -26.43 -23.53
N LYS A 198 -6.52 -27.40 -22.76
CA LYS A 198 -7.17 -28.72 -22.57
C LYS A 198 -8.33 -28.72 -21.58
N LYS A 199 -8.48 -27.69 -20.76
CA LYS A 199 -9.66 -27.51 -19.91
C LYS A 199 -10.59 -26.54 -20.63
N GLN A 200 -11.74 -27.02 -21.12
CA GLN A 200 -12.80 -26.20 -21.70
C GLN A 200 -13.50 -25.37 -20.62
N ASP A 201 -12.76 -24.48 -19.96
CA ASP A 201 -13.30 -23.50 -19.04
C ASP A 201 -12.56 -22.17 -19.25
N PRO A 202 -13.21 -21.15 -19.85
CA PRO A 202 -12.59 -19.85 -20.10
C PRO A 202 -12.20 -19.11 -18.80
N TRP A 203 -12.69 -19.55 -17.64
CA TRP A 203 -12.55 -18.83 -16.37
C TRP A 203 -11.77 -19.60 -15.29
N GLN A 204 -11.42 -20.86 -15.51
CA GLN A 204 -10.57 -21.64 -14.60
C GLN A 204 -9.30 -22.16 -15.26
N SER A 205 -8.40 -21.26 -15.64
CA SER A 205 -6.97 -21.62 -15.75
C SER A 205 -6.06 -20.39 -15.80
N ILE A 206 -6.03 -19.64 -14.70
CA ILE A 206 -4.70 -19.18 -14.27
C ILE A 206 -3.99 -20.48 -13.87
N CYS A 207 -3.20 -21.02 -14.80
CA CYS A 207 -2.35 -22.17 -14.58
C CYS A 207 -1.56 -21.90 -13.28
N SER A 208 -1.94 -22.57 -12.18
CA SER A 208 -1.47 -22.32 -10.81
C SER A 208 -0.03 -22.77 -10.58
N HIS A 209 0.78 -22.84 -11.62
CA HIS A 209 2.18 -23.25 -11.60
C HIS A 209 3.00 -22.27 -12.42
N PHE A 210 3.28 -21.13 -11.80
CA PHE A 210 4.50 -20.37 -12.07
C PHE A 210 5.10 -20.01 -10.71
N PHE A 211 6.11 -20.83 -10.37
CA PHE A 211 7.20 -20.73 -9.40
C PHE A 211 7.24 -19.54 -8.44
#